data_AF-A0A938TYA3-F1
#
_entry.id   AF-A0A938TYA3-F1
#
_cell.length_a   1.000
_cell.length_b   1.000
_cell.length_c   1.000
_cell.angle_alpha   90.00
_cell.angle_beta   90.00
_cell.angle_gamma   90.00
#
_symmetry.space_group_name_H-M   'P 1'
#
loop_
_entity.id
_entity.type
_entity.pdbx_description
1 polymer ?
#
loop_
_entity_poly.entity_id
_entity_poly.type
_entity_poly.pdbx_seq_one_letter_code
_entity_poly.pdbx_strand_id
1 'polypeptide(L)'
;MNKKLYNIILLLSAFMQGNAYAAKDRMPHDRYCTLTFSGDVLSMALPIIGVLGQAHTSRDNLEFAQAFTGAGGVLIATDGIKRYFRDSDLGRRPNGYHSSFPSGHSSSAFFGARLIHKNFGIEYGAPAYALATLTAYSRVQGHYHHTRDVIAGALLAFTVDYLSDQAFDSIRFSPIAVSGDKIKHGVRVPAGIGVRAEYSF
;
A
#
# COMPACT_ATOMS: atom_id res chain seq x y z
N MET A 1 21.49 -11.22 -9.62
CA MET A 1 20.63 -10.02 -9.56
C MET A 1 20.33 -9.53 -10.97
N ASN A 2 19.05 -9.38 -11.34
CA ASN A 2 18.65 -8.97 -12.70
C ASN A 2 19.08 -7.51 -12.96
N LYS A 3 19.76 -7.24 -14.09
CA LYS A 3 20.27 -5.90 -14.45
C LYS A 3 19.18 -4.83 -14.45
N LYS A 4 17.92 -5.20 -14.73
CA LYS A 4 16.78 -4.27 -14.68
C LYS A 4 16.38 -3.86 -13.26
N LEU A 5 16.47 -4.80 -12.31
CA LEU A 5 16.20 -4.55 -10.89
C LEU A 5 17.29 -3.67 -10.26
N TYR A 6 18.54 -3.90 -10.66
CA TYR A 6 19.66 -3.03 -10.27
C TYR A 6 19.45 -1.59 -10.77
N ASN A 7 18.99 -1.40 -12.01
CA ASN A 7 18.74 -0.06 -12.57
C ASN A 7 17.58 0.67 -11.88
N ILE A 8 16.51 -0.04 -11.49
CA ILE A 8 15.39 0.55 -10.73
C ILE A 8 15.87 0.97 -9.34
N ILE A 9 16.64 0.12 -8.66
CA ILE A 9 17.22 0.45 -7.34
C ILE A 9 18.18 1.64 -7.45
N LEU A 10 19.00 1.70 -8.51
CA LEU A 10 19.89 2.83 -8.78
C LEU A 10 19.14 4.12 -9.08
N LEU A 11 18.12 4.08 -9.94
CA LEU A 11 17.28 5.23 -10.25
C LEU A 11 16.53 5.73 -9.01
N LEU A 12 16.03 4.82 -8.18
CA LEU A 12 15.37 5.15 -6.92
C LEU A 12 16.38 5.70 -5.91
N SER A 13 17.58 5.15 -5.80
CA SER A 13 18.62 5.67 -4.91
C SER A 13 19.08 7.07 -5.33
N ALA A 14 19.21 7.33 -6.63
CA ALA A 14 19.55 8.63 -7.20
C ALA A 14 18.40 9.64 -7.02
N PHE A 15 17.15 9.22 -7.19
CA PHE A 15 15.97 10.05 -6.95
C PHE A 15 15.80 10.40 -5.45
N MET A 16 16.04 9.43 -4.56
CA MET A 16 16.04 9.65 -3.11
C MET A 16 17.19 10.58 -2.68
N GLN A 17 18.39 10.41 -3.24
CA GLN A 17 19.54 11.29 -2.99
C GLN A 17 19.29 12.71 -3.51
N GLY A 18 18.69 12.85 -4.70
CA GLY A 18 18.36 14.14 -5.30
C GLY A 18 17.30 14.92 -4.52
N ASN A 19 16.23 14.25 -4.08
CA ASN A 19 15.20 14.89 -3.25
C ASN A 19 15.69 15.22 -1.83
N ALA A 20 16.57 14.38 -1.26
CA ALA A 20 17.21 14.67 0.02
C ALA A 20 18.15 15.90 -0.07
N TYR A 21 18.86 16.07 -1.19
CA TYR A 21 19.69 17.24 -1.45
C TYR A 21 18.86 18.52 -1.68
N ALA A 22 17.81 18.45 -2.49
CA ALA A 22 16.97 19.61 -2.81
C ALA A 22 16.11 20.11 -1.62
N ALA A 23 15.81 19.23 -0.66
CA ALA A 23 15.04 19.58 0.53
C ALA A 23 15.88 20.27 1.62
N LYS A 24 17.19 20.05 1.63
CA LYS A 24 18.12 20.62 2.61
C LYS A 24 18.20 22.15 2.54
N ASP A 25 17.99 22.73 1.35
CA ASP A 25 18.22 24.16 1.09
C ASP A 25 16.97 25.06 1.24
N ARG A 26 15.80 24.49 1.58
CA ARG A 26 14.52 25.24 1.57
C ARG A 26 13.77 25.33 2.89
N MET A 27 14.31 24.83 4.01
CA MET A 27 13.48 24.59 5.20
C MET A 27 13.88 25.42 6.43
N PRO A 28 12.93 26.12 7.09
CA PRO A 28 13.16 26.82 8.34
C PRO A 28 13.55 25.83 9.46
N HIS A 29 14.31 26.32 10.45
CA HIS A 29 14.84 25.53 11.56
C HIS A 29 13.75 24.98 12.53
N ASP A 30 13.15 23.83 12.22
CA ASP A 30 12.62 22.90 13.23
C ASP A 30 13.52 21.66 13.32
N ARG A 31 13.82 21.18 14.54
CA ARG A 31 14.79 20.10 14.77
C ARG A 31 14.44 18.78 14.07
N TYR A 32 13.21 18.62 13.58
CA TYR A 32 12.72 17.39 12.96
C TYR A 32 12.36 17.54 11.48
N CYS A 33 12.58 18.71 10.86
CA CYS A 33 12.13 19.03 9.50
C CYS A 33 12.51 17.97 8.46
N THR A 34 13.79 17.60 8.44
CA THR A 34 14.33 16.62 7.50
C THR A 34 13.72 15.23 7.69
N LEU A 35 13.44 14.87 8.94
CA LEU A 35 12.84 13.58 9.29
C LEU A 35 11.37 13.52 8.84
N THR A 36 10.60 14.59 9.08
CA THR A 36 9.21 14.70 8.61
C THR A 36 9.15 14.78 7.09
N PHE A 37 10.00 15.57 6.45
CA PHE A 37 10.06 15.58 4.98
C PHE A 37 10.38 14.20 4.39
N SER A 38 11.34 13.47 4.97
CA SER A 38 11.66 12.10 4.55
C SER A 38 10.45 11.17 4.68
N GLY A 39 9.69 11.30 5.77
CA GLY A 39 8.45 10.55 5.96
C GLY A 39 7.38 10.88 4.92
N ASP A 40 7.28 12.15 4.50
CA ASP A 40 6.34 12.57 3.44
C ASP A 40 6.69 11.88 2.12
N VAL A 41 7.97 11.97 1.73
CA VAL A 41 8.49 11.34 0.51
C VAL A 41 8.28 9.83 0.55
N LEU A 42 8.64 9.16 1.65
CA LEU A 42 8.52 7.70 1.77
C LEU A 42 7.07 7.23 1.76
N SER A 43 6.15 7.99 2.36
CA SER A 43 4.72 7.66 2.36
C SER A 43 4.08 7.65 0.97
N MET A 44 4.66 8.38 0.02
CA MET A 44 4.27 8.38 -1.39
C MET A 44 5.09 7.38 -2.21
N ALA A 45 6.41 7.32 -1.99
CA ALA A 45 7.31 6.52 -2.81
C ALA A 45 7.05 5.01 -2.64
N LEU A 46 6.90 4.51 -1.41
CA LEU A 46 6.70 3.08 -1.15
C LEU A 46 5.46 2.50 -1.83
N PRO A 47 4.26 3.09 -1.74
CA PRO A 47 3.09 2.55 -2.46
C PRO A 47 3.22 2.70 -3.98
N ILE A 48 3.82 3.78 -4.49
CA ILE A 48 4.09 3.91 -5.94
C ILE A 48 5.01 2.77 -6.41
N ILE A 49 6.12 2.53 -5.71
CA ILE A 49 7.05 1.44 -6.02
C ILE A 49 6.36 0.09 -5.92
N GLY A 50 5.52 -0.12 -4.90
CA GLY A 50 4.73 -1.33 -4.73
C GLY A 50 3.78 -1.59 -5.92
N VAL A 51 3.02 -0.59 -6.33
CA VAL A 51 2.06 -0.70 -7.46
C VAL A 51 2.78 -0.84 -8.79
N LEU A 52 3.84 -0.08 -9.04
CA LEU A 52 4.65 -0.23 -10.26
C LEU A 52 5.37 -1.58 -10.31
N GLY A 53 5.86 -2.04 -9.16
CA GLY A 53 6.40 -3.39 -9.01
C GLY A 53 5.37 -4.44 -9.37
N GLN A 54 4.12 -4.28 -8.90
CA GLN A 54 3.02 -5.17 -9.26
C GLN A 54 2.78 -5.18 -10.77
N ALA A 55 2.81 -4.02 -11.44
CA ALA A 55 2.65 -3.93 -12.90
C ALA A 55 3.73 -4.70 -13.69
N HIS A 56 4.88 -5.00 -13.07
CA HIS A 56 5.97 -5.75 -13.69
C HIS A 56 5.97 -7.24 -13.31
N THR A 57 5.42 -7.59 -12.15
CA THR A 57 5.35 -8.98 -11.66
C THR A 57 4.00 -9.64 -11.96
N SER A 58 2.97 -8.86 -12.25
CA SER A 58 1.60 -9.35 -12.44
C SER A 58 1.50 -10.29 -13.63
N ARG A 59 0.85 -11.44 -13.42
CA ARG A 59 0.58 -12.43 -14.47
C ARG A 59 -0.67 -12.09 -15.29
N ASP A 60 -1.58 -11.35 -14.69
CA ASP A 60 -2.83 -10.90 -15.30
C ASP A 60 -3.21 -9.49 -14.83
N ASN A 61 -4.20 -8.89 -15.50
CA ASN A 61 -4.70 -7.55 -15.18
C ASN A 61 -5.38 -7.50 -13.80
N LEU A 62 -5.82 -8.64 -13.27
CA LEU A 62 -6.55 -8.71 -12.02
C LEU A 62 -5.61 -8.58 -10.81
N GLU A 63 -4.37 -9.09 -10.90
CA GLU A 63 -3.33 -8.89 -9.87
C GLU A 63 -2.92 -7.41 -9.79
N PHE A 64 -2.78 -6.75 -10.94
CA PHE A 64 -2.51 -5.31 -10.98
C PHE A 64 -3.70 -4.49 -10.43
N ALA A 65 -4.91 -4.81 -10.89
CA ALA A 65 -6.13 -4.14 -10.42
C ALA A 65 -6.30 -4.29 -8.91
N GLN A 66 -5.96 -5.44 -8.35
CA GLN A 66 -5.98 -5.68 -6.91
C GLN A 66 -5.02 -4.75 -6.16
N ALA A 67 -3.75 -4.67 -6.55
CA ALA A 67 -2.79 -3.81 -5.88
C ALA A 67 -3.16 -2.32 -5.98
N PHE A 68 -3.64 -1.89 -7.15
CA PHE A 68 -4.11 -0.53 -7.37
C PHE A 68 -5.35 -0.21 -6.51
N THR A 69 -6.33 -1.13 -6.50
CA THR A 69 -7.56 -0.98 -5.71
C THR A 69 -7.28 -1.00 -4.22
N GLY A 70 -6.38 -1.87 -3.74
CA GLY A 70 -5.96 -1.89 -2.34
C GLY A 70 -5.24 -0.60 -1.93
N ALA A 71 -4.38 -0.04 -2.78
CA ALA A 71 -3.73 1.24 -2.53
C ALA A 71 -4.75 2.39 -2.40
N GLY A 72 -5.72 2.45 -3.32
CA GLY A 72 -6.84 3.39 -3.22
C GLY A 72 -7.71 3.15 -1.99
N GLY A 73 -7.96 1.88 -1.65
CA GLY A 73 -8.73 1.45 -0.50
C GLY A 73 -8.12 1.91 0.82
N VAL A 74 -6.79 1.87 0.96
CA VAL A 74 -6.10 2.41 2.15
C VAL A 74 -6.33 3.91 2.31
N LEU A 75 -6.28 4.68 1.22
CA LEU A 75 -6.51 6.13 1.26
C LEU A 75 -7.96 6.43 1.69
N ILE A 76 -8.93 5.76 1.05
CA ILE A 76 -10.36 5.93 1.33
C ILE A 76 -10.68 5.52 2.78
N ALA A 77 -10.19 4.36 3.22
CA ALA A 77 -10.43 3.86 4.57
C ALA A 77 -9.79 4.80 5.62
N THR A 78 -8.56 5.25 5.38
CA THR A 78 -7.88 6.20 6.28
C THR A 78 -8.68 7.50 6.39
N ASP A 79 -9.09 8.10 5.28
CA ASP A 79 -9.84 9.36 5.28
C ASP A 79 -11.22 9.20 5.92
N GLY A 80 -11.93 8.10 5.63
CA GLY A 80 -13.22 7.78 6.25
C GLY A 80 -13.11 7.66 7.78
N ILE A 81 -12.15 6.88 8.27
CA ILE A 81 -11.93 6.70 9.72
C ILE A 81 -11.48 8.02 10.36
N LYS A 82 -10.62 8.80 9.70
CA LYS A 82 -10.19 10.13 10.19
C LYS A 82 -11.36 11.08 10.37
N ARG A 83 -12.26 11.15 9.38
CA ARG A 83 -13.46 12.00 9.45
C ARG A 83 -14.37 11.56 10.59
N TYR A 84 -14.54 10.25 10.78
CA TYR A 84 -15.36 9.70 11.86
C TYR A 84 -14.83 10.09 13.25
N PHE A 85 -13.51 10.01 13.48
CA PHE A 85 -12.91 10.31 14.78
C PHE A 85 -12.47 11.77 14.97
N ARG A 86 -12.68 12.65 13.99
CA ARG A 86 -12.10 14.01 13.95
C ARG A 86 -12.33 14.82 15.22
N ASP A 87 -13.55 14.77 15.75
CA ASP A 87 -14.01 15.58 16.89
C ASP A 87 -13.95 14.80 18.22
N SER A 88 -13.34 13.60 18.22
CA SER A 88 -13.10 12.78 19.41
C SER A 88 -11.68 12.98 19.97
N ASP A 89 -11.41 12.41 21.15
CA ASP A 89 -10.07 12.37 21.74
C ASP A 89 -9.02 11.64 20.89
N LEU A 90 -9.46 10.75 19.99
CA LEU A 90 -8.59 10.10 19.00
C LEU A 90 -8.23 11.03 17.85
N GLY A 91 -9.09 12.01 17.54
CA GLY A 91 -8.87 12.99 16.49
C GLY A 91 -7.85 14.07 16.83
N ARG A 92 -7.64 14.35 18.13
CA ARG A 92 -6.70 15.39 18.60
C ARG A 92 -5.24 14.97 18.40
N ARG A 93 -4.44 15.89 17.84
CA ARG A 93 -2.99 15.71 17.61
C ARG A 93 -2.16 16.24 18.79
N PRO A 94 -0.92 15.76 18.96
CA PRO A 94 0.02 16.33 19.94
C PRO A 94 0.32 17.82 19.72
N ASN A 95 0.29 18.28 18.46
CA ASN A 95 0.52 19.68 18.08
C ASN A 95 -0.73 20.59 18.15
N GLY A 96 -1.84 20.12 18.72
CA GLY A 96 -3.06 20.91 18.92
C GLY A 96 -4.03 20.95 17.74
N TYR A 97 -3.67 20.38 16.58
CA TYR A 97 -4.58 20.24 15.43
C TYR A 97 -5.46 18.97 15.53
N HIS A 98 -6.31 18.73 14.53
CA HIS A 98 -7.25 17.59 14.47
C HIS A 98 -6.88 16.56 13.39
N SER A 99 -7.73 15.54 13.23
CA SER A 99 -7.56 14.45 12.26
C SER A 99 -6.28 13.64 12.46
N SER A 100 -5.99 13.28 13.71
CA SER A 100 -4.85 12.43 14.09
C SER A 100 -5.09 10.97 13.70
N PHE A 101 -6.07 10.31 14.32
CA PHE A 101 -6.30 8.88 14.14
C PHE A 101 -7.06 8.53 12.85
N PRO A 102 -6.66 7.47 12.11
CA PRO A 102 -5.34 6.82 12.10
C PRO A 102 -4.34 7.64 11.25
N SER A 103 -3.04 7.34 11.33
CA SER A 103 -2.04 8.03 10.50
C SER A 103 -2.07 7.57 9.05
N GLY A 104 -2.33 8.51 8.12
CA GLY A 104 -2.32 8.24 6.68
C GLY A 104 -0.93 8.01 6.08
N HIS A 105 0.10 8.67 6.63
CA HIS A 105 1.48 8.43 6.22
C HIS A 105 1.91 7.00 6.58
N SER A 106 1.53 6.54 7.78
CA SER A 106 1.80 5.18 8.22
C SER A 106 1.05 4.16 7.35
N SER A 107 -0.27 4.31 7.19
CA SER A 107 -1.06 3.35 6.42
C SER A 107 -0.59 3.24 4.96
N SER A 108 -0.31 4.37 4.30
CA SER A 108 0.21 4.40 2.94
C SER A 108 1.59 3.74 2.82
N ALA A 109 2.52 4.07 3.72
CA ALA A 109 3.88 3.53 3.70
C ALA A 109 3.92 2.01 3.95
N PHE A 110 3.17 1.53 4.96
CA PHE A 110 3.09 0.11 5.29
C PHE A 110 2.39 -0.70 4.19
N PHE A 111 1.38 -0.13 3.53
CA PHE A 111 0.75 -0.80 2.37
C PHE A 111 1.75 -0.93 1.20
N GLY A 112 2.51 0.13 0.91
CA GLY A 112 3.57 0.07 -0.08
C GLY A 112 4.64 -0.97 0.24
N ALA A 113 5.10 -1.03 1.49
CA ALA A 113 6.04 -2.05 1.95
C ALA A 113 5.46 -3.47 1.82
N ARG A 114 4.15 -3.63 2.07
CA ARG A 114 3.45 -4.90 1.87
C ARG A 114 3.42 -5.33 0.41
N LEU A 115 3.12 -4.44 -0.52
CA LEU A 115 3.19 -4.73 -1.95
C LEU A 115 4.62 -5.09 -2.39
N ILE A 116 5.64 -4.35 -1.94
CA ILE A 116 7.04 -4.66 -2.24
C ILE A 116 7.42 -6.06 -1.74
N HIS A 117 7.00 -6.42 -0.52
CA HIS A 117 7.19 -7.76 0.02
C HIS A 117 6.48 -8.82 -0.84
N LYS A 118 5.21 -8.63 -1.20
CA LYS A 118 4.46 -9.59 -2.03
C LYS A 118 5.10 -9.77 -3.42
N ASN A 119 5.60 -8.69 -4.01
CA ASN A 119 6.17 -8.71 -5.36
C ASN A 119 7.57 -9.33 -5.44
N PHE A 120 8.43 -9.07 -4.44
CA PHE A 120 9.86 -9.37 -4.54
C PHE A 120 10.39 -10.22 -3.38
N GLY A 121 9.54 -10.58 -2.42
CA GLY A 121 9.94 -11.37 -1.25
C GLY A 121 10.55 -10.53 -0.12
N ILE A 122 10.92 -11.23 0.97
CA ILE A 122 11.35 -10.60 2.22
C ILE A 122 12.67 -9.80 2.09
N GLU A 123 13.54 -10.16 1.14
CA GLU A 123 14.80 -9.45 0.89
C GLU A 123 14.57 -7.96 0.58
N TYR A 124 13.50 -7.65 -0.16
CA TYR A 124 13.07 -6.29 -0.45
C TYR A 124 11.98 -5.80 0.52
N GLY A 125 11.19 -6.71 1.06
CA GLY A 125 10.16 -6.40 2.06
C GLY A 125 10.74 -5.84 3.36
N ALA A 126 11.77 -6.47 3.92
CA ALA A 126 12.40 -6.05 5.18
C ALA A 126 12.92 -4.59 5.15
N PRO A 127 13.74 -4.16 4.17
CA PRO A 127 14.13 -2.76 4.09
C PRO A 127 12.94 -1.82 3.81
N ALA A 128 11.93 -2.26 3.04
CA ALA A 128 10.73 -1.46 2.83
C ALA A 128 9.93 -1.24 4.12
N TYR A 129 9.79 -2.26 4.98
CA TYR A 129 9.16 -2.10 6.30
C TYR A 129 9.99 -1.24 7.25
N ALA A 130 11.33 -1.29 7.17
CA ALA A 130 12.19 -0.38 7.91
C ALA A 130 11.94 1.09 7.51
N LEU A 131 11.81 1.35 6.20
CA LEU A 131 11.45 2.68 5.69
C LEU A 131 10.02 3.10 6.08
N ALA A 132 9.05 2.19 6.05
CA ALA A 132 7.70 2.46 6.53
C ALA A 132 7.68 2.78 8.04
N THR A 133 8.52 2.10 8.82
CA THR A 133 8.71 2.38 10.24
C THR A 133 9.36 3.75 10.46
N LEU A 134 10.33 4.14 9.63
CA LEU A 134 10.91 5.49 9.65
C LEU A 134 9.84 6.56 9.36
N THR A 135 8.97 6.31 8.40
CA THR A 135 7.81 7.18 8.11
C THR A 135 6.92 7.33 9.34
N ALA A 136 6.52 6.22 9.98
CA ALA A 136 5.73 6.25 11.21
C ALA A 136 6.45 7.01 12.35
N TYR A 137 7.73 6.75 12.55
CA TYR A 137 8.56 7.42 13.56
C TYR A 137 8.60 8.94 13.33
N SER A 138 8.77 9.38 12.06
CA SER A 138 8.77 10.80 11.71
C SER A 138 7.51 11.53 12.16
N ARG A 139 6.35 10.85 12.07
CA ARG A 139 5.06 11.44 12.44
C ARG A 139 4.94 11.69 13.94
N VAL A 140 5.50 10.78 14.73
CA VAL A 140 5.51 10.89 16.20
C VAL A 140 6.48 11.99 16.64
N GLN A 141 7.69 12.00 16.08
CA GLN A 141 8.70 13.03 16.40
C GLN A 141 8.29 14.43 15.96
N GLY A 142 7.62 14.55 14.80
CA GLY A 142 7.04 15.81 14.34
C GLY A 142 5.77 16.25 15.07
N HIS A 143 5.35 15.53 16.13
CA HIS A 143 4.14 15.83 16.90
C HIS A 143 2.84 15.86 16.07
N TYR A 144 2.85 15.21 14.89
CA TYR A 144 1.67 15.11 14.02
C TYR A 144 0.74 13.97 14.43
N HIS A 145 1.28 12.92 15.06
CA HIS A 145 0.53 11.74 15.45
C HIS A 145 1.02 11.18 16.78
N HIS A 146 0.11 10.55 17.53
CA HIS A 146 0.45 9.69 18.64
C HIS A 146 0.92 8.32 18.13
N THR A 147 1.68 7.59 18.94
CA THR A 147 2.14 6.22 18.62
C THR A 147 0.97 5.28 18.26
N ARG A 148 -0.18 5.43 18.93
CA ARG A 148 -1.40 4.66 18.62
C ARG A 148 -1.92 4.90 17.20
N ASP A 149 -1.77 6.13 16.68
CA ASP A 149 -2.30 6.49 15.37
C ASP A 149 -1.46 5.87 14.26
N VAL A 150 -0.13 5.80 14.46
CA VAL A 150 0.78 5.18 13.48
C VAL A 150 0.70 3.67 13.49
N ILE A 151 0.51 3.04 14.66
CA ILE A 151 0.24 1.60 14.78
C ILE A 151 -1.09 1.25 14.10
N ALA A 152 -2.16 2.01 14.37
CA ALA A 152 -3.44 1.81 13.72
C ALA A 152 -3.38 2.00 12.20
N GLY A 153 -2.58 2.95 11.72
CA GLY A 153 -2.31 3.11 10.29
C GLY A 153 -1.66 1.86 9.67
N ALA A 154 -0.64 1.29 10.33
CA ALA A 154 0.00 0.07 9.87
C ALA A 154 -0.97 -1.13 9.85
N LEU A 155 -1.76 -1.31 10.93
CA LEU A 155 -2.77 -2.37 11.00
C LEU A 155 -3.85 -2.23 9.91
N LEU A 156 -4.28 -0.99 9.65
CA LEU A 156 -5.23 -0.71 8.57
C LEU A 156 -4.67 -1.12 7.21
N ALA A 157 -3.38 -0.86 6.95
CA ALA A 157 -2.73 -1.27 5.70
C ALA A 157 -2.80 -2.78 5.49
N PHE A 158 -2.42 -3.58 6.50
CA PHE A 158 -2.49 -5.05 6.41
C PHE A 158 -3.94 -5.54 6.28
N THR A 159 -4.88 -4.90 6.98
CA THR A 159 -6.30 -5.24 6.89
C THR A 159 -6.83 -5.00 5.48
N VAL A 160 -6.51 -3.87 4.86
CA VAL A 160 -6.93 -3.58 3.48
C VAL A 160 -6.27 -4.52 2.48
N ASP A 161 -4.99 -4.86 2.63
CA ASP A 161 -4.33 -5.87 1.79
C ASP A 161 -5.05 -7.22 1.87
N TYR A 162 -5.32 -7.69 3.09
CA TYR A 162 -6.05 -8.94 3.31
C TYR A 162 -7.46 -8.92 2.71
N LEU A 163 -8.23 -7.86 2.93
CA LEU A 163 -9.58 -7.73 2.36
C LEU A 163 -9.55 -7.64 0.83
N SER A 164 -8.50 -7.01 0.28
CA SER A 164 -8.30 -6.95 -1.17
C SER A 164 -7.95 -8.33 -1.74
N ASP A 165 -7.11 -9.11 -1.07
CA ASP A 165 -6.85 -10.52 -1.43
C ASP A 165 -8.17 -11.31 -1.47
N GLN A 166 -8.97 -11.25 -0.41
CA GLN A 166 -10.24 -11.98 -0.33
C GLN A 166 -11.25 -11.57 -1.42
N ALA A 167 -11.41 -10.25 -1.64
CA ALA A 167 -12.33 -9.74 -2.65
C ALA A 167 -11.92 -10.18 -4.06
N PHE A 168 -10.64 -10.09 -4.41
CA PHE A 168 -10.17 -10.45 -5.74
C PHE A 168 -10.11 -11.96 -5.96
N ASP A 169 -9.83 -12.76 -4.93
CA ASP A 169 -9.93 -14.22 -5.00
C ASP A 169 -11.37 -14.66 -5.28
N SER A 170 -12.37 -14.01 -4.66
CA SER A 170 -13.78 -14.31 -4.95
C SER A 170 -14.18 -14.03 -6.40
N ILE A 171 -13.52 -13.06 -7.05
CA ILE A 171 -13.72 -12.76 -8.47
C ILE A 171 -12.99 -13.80 -9.35
N ARG A 172 -11.77 -14.19 -8.98
CA ARG A 172 -10.97 -15.21 -9.68
C ARG A 172 -11.66 -16.57 -9.72
N PHE A 173 -12.29 -16.95 -8.61
CA PHE A 173 -12.89 -18.26 -8.42
C PHE A 173 -14.42 -18.23 -8.39
N SER A 174 -15.05 -17.15 -8.88
CA SER A 174 -16.51 -17.09 -8.97
C SER A 174 -17.01 -18.24 -9.86
N PRO A 175 -17.79 -19.20 -9.33
CA PRO A 175 -18.37 -20.23 -10.16
C PRO A 175 -19.42 -19.54 -11.04
N ILE A 176 -19.07 -19.27 -12.29
CA ILE A 176 -20.08 -19.01 -13.30
C ILE A 176 -20.85 -20.33 -13.42
N ALA A 177 -22.01 -20.40 -12.77
CA ALA A 177 -22.98 -21.47 -12.99
C ALA A 177 -23.43 -21.35 -14.45
N VAL A 178 -22.76 -22.07 -15.34
CA VAL A 178 -23.29 -22.36 -16.67
C VAL A 178 -24.43 -23.36 -16.44
N SER A 179 -25.62 -22.83 -16.14
CA SER A 179 -26.86 -23.59 -16.16
C SER A 179 -26.96 -24.27 -17.52
N GLY A 180 -27.19 -25.58 -17.51
CA GLY A 180 -27.00 -26.52 -18.62
C GLY A 180 -27.92 -26.37 -19.83
N ASP A 181 -28.15 -25.16 -20.32
CA ASP A 181 -28.77 -24.94 -21.62
C ASP A 181 -27.71 -24.98 -22.71
N LYS A 182 -27.51 -26.19 -23.22
CA LYS A 182 -26.89 -26.57 -24.51
C LYS A 182 -25.99 -25.50 -25.13
N ILE A 183 -24.72 -25.47 -24.73
CA ILE A 183 -23.68 -24.68 -25.42
C ILE A 183 -23.37 -25.38 -26.76
N LYS A 184 -24.19 -25.10 -27.77
CA LYS A 184 -23.84 -25.26 -29.18
C LYS A 184 -23.10 -24.00 -29.58
N HIS A 185 -21.78 -23.97 -29.37
CA HIS A 185 -20.76 -23.21 -30.11
C HIS A 185 -19.51 -23.12 -29.24
N GLY A 186 -18.34 -23.35 -29.86
CA GLY A 186 -17.04 -23.48 -29.19
C GLY A 186 -16.57 -22.21 -28.47
N VAL A 187 -17.12 -21.96 -27.28
CA VAL A 187 -16.62 -20.93 -26.36
C VAL A 187 -15.34 -21.45 -25.74
N ARG A 188 -14.21 -20.91 -26.20
CA ARG A 188 -12.90 -21.17 -25.61
C ARG A 188 -12.85 -20.41 -24.28
N VAL A 189 -12.94 -21.14 -23.17
CA VAL A 189 -12.77 -20.57 -21.83
C VAL A 189 -11.31 -20.07 -21.72
N PRO A 190 -11.06 -18.80 -21.37
CA PRO A 190 -9.69 -18.29 -21.22
C PRO A 190 -8.99 -19.04 -20.09
N ALA A 191 -7.74 -19.44 -20.34
CA ALA A 191 -6.90 -20.10 -19.35
C ALA A 191 -6.69 -19.14 -18.16
N GLY A 192 -7.38 -19.41 -17.04
CA GLY A 192 -7.37 -18.56 -15.85
C GLY A 192 -8.67 -18.63 -15.05
N ILE A 193 -9.78 -19.02 -15.66
CA ILE A 193 -11.05 -19.26 -14.96
C ILE A 193 -11.07 -20.73 -14.52
N GLY A 194 -10.83 -20.97 -13.22
CA GLY A 194 -10.94 -22.30 -12.63
C GLY A 194 -12.40 -22.73 -12.57
N VAL A 195 -12.84 -23.57 -13.50
CA VAL A 195 -14.17 -24.19 -13.43
C VAL A 195 -14.08 -25.40 -12.51
N ARG A 196 -14.66 -25.29 -11.30
CA ARG A 196 -14.88 -26.44 -10.43
C ARG A 196 -16.15 -27.14 -10.90
N ALA A 197 -16.01 -28.31 -11.50
CA ALA A 197 -17.15 -29.18 -11.77
C ALA A 197 -17.67 -29.74 -10.43
N GLU A 198 -18.79 -29.23 -9.95
CA GLU A 198 -19.54 -29.89 -8.88
C GLU A 198 -20.24 -31.11 -9.50
N TYR A 199 -19.69 -32.29 -9.25
CA TYR A 199 -20.40 -33.55 -9.47
C TYR A 199 -21.30 -33.78 -8.25
N SER A 200 -22.60 -33.57 -8.42
CA SER A 200 -23.61 -34.10 -7.51
C SER A 200 -23.73 -35.61 -7.75
N PHE A 201 -23.45 -36.41 -6.71
CA PHE A 201 -23.70 -37.86 -6.71
C PHE A 201 -25.19 -38.16 -6.50
#